data_AF-A0AB37AYA6-F1
#
_entry.id   AF-A0AB37AYA6-F1
#
_cell.length_a   1.000
_cell.length_b   1.000
_cell.length_c   1.000
_cell.angle_alpha   90.00
_cell.angle_beta   90.00
_cell.angle_gamma   90.00
#
_symmetry.space_group_name_H-M   'P 1'
#
loop_
_entity.id
_entity.type
_entity.pdbx_description
1 polymer ?
#
loop_
_entity_poly.entity_id
_entity_poly.type
_entity_poly.pdbx_seq_one_letter_code
_entity_poly.pdbx_strand_id
1 'polypeptide(L)'
;MYFTQIRLRNFGPFSDAQFDFEPNAINWVIGNNASGKTQMAGAMLAAIVGKPALSLTAGGVGPSTVVLTLGEGDARETVSLQVAESSRGKPEVSKTTGALALQTLAAMAESEGQRLMIGHVGETVPETLDFDEVGELLPRELTNHPGWTELKRRGNDVSYIGSGAQRSAVELIAQIVARRRAHFKLPLIVDEVFWHWSQQEHQFALLLLGEIAHDSQVFLLCPYRDDVEVGPGSLLQVSTTPSGTSLAAFNSWYETRRPNFQRSLRSKWIRGAQYPTQENRTCEFKEVKGGNAVDAIKGVVDQYAVAFLNAGLPQEGAIFWGIRDTDRSIVGVELRPQECDELRRIVTERLHQIVPPIAPTAYRIDLHPVSDGSIVIDNLYVVEVRVPSVRRTLLFATGSQEVYVKTDAGKRKLSALELQQELIQRLGVDPGL
;
A
#
# COMPACT_ATOMS: atom_id res chain seq x y z
N MET A 1 -12.07 12.29 10.25
CA MET A 1 -12.68 12.58 8.93
C MET A 1 -14.01 11.83 8.76
N TYR A 2 -14.95 12.37 7.99
CA TYR A 2 -16.23 11.74 7.60
C TYR A 2 -16.64 12.10 6.17
N PHE A 3 -17.49 11.28 5.55
CA PHE A 3 -18.19 11.59 4.30
C PHE A 3 -19.60 12.09 4.62
N THR A 4 -20.03 13.18 3.99
CA THR A 4 -21.37 13.74 4.21
C THR A 4 -22.30 13.53 3.03
N GLN A 5 -21.75 13.42 1.83
CA GLN A 5 -22.55 13.28 0.62
C GLN A 5 -21.74 12.64 -0.52
N ILE A 6 -22.41 11.82 -1.31
CA ILE A 6 -21.92 11.39 -2.62
C ILE A 6 -22.99 11.60 -3.70
N ARG A 7 -22.57 12.14 -4.85
CA ARG A 7 -23.39 12.26 -6.05
C ARG A 7 -22.77 11.45 -7.19
N LEU A 8 -23.60 10.65 -7.84
CA LEU A 8 -23.23 9.73 -8.90
C LEU A 8 -24.01 10.10 -10.17
N ARG A 9 -23.32 10.17 -11.30
CA ARG A 9 -23.96 10.33 -12.61
C ARG A 9 -23.33 9.36 -13.59
N ASN A 10 -24.15 8.56 -14.25
CA ASN A 10 -23.72 7.48 -15.15
C ASN A 10 -22.56 6.67 -14.54
N PHE A 11 -22.68 6.20 -13.31
CA PHE A 11 -21.63 5.42 -12.62
C PHE A 11 -22.19 4.09 -12.12
N GLY A 12 -21.61 2.97 -12.53
CA GLY A 12 -22.14 1.64 -12.23
C GLY A 12 -23.62 1.53 -12.67
N PRO A 13 -24.53 1.12 -11.78
CA PRO A 13 -25.96 1.05 -12.08
C PRO A 13 -26.70 2.40 -11.98
N PHE A 14 -26.03 3.48 -11.59
CA PHE A 14 -26.66 4.78 -11.31
C PHE A 14 -26.59 5.71 -12.53
N SER A 15 -27.73 6.11 -13.08
CA SER A 15 -27.81 7.16 -14.11
C SER A 15 -27.69 8.56 -13.51
N ASP A 16 -28.41 8.83 -12.41
CA ASP A 16 -28.22 9.96 -11.50
C ASP A 16 -28.67 9.53 -10.09
N ALA A 17 -27.85 9.76 -9.09
CA ALA A 17 -28.16 9.44 -7.70
C ALA A 17 -27.40 10.37 -6.75
N GLN A 18 -28.01 10.68 -5.61
CA GLN A 18 -27.39 11.41 -4.51
C GLN A 18 -27.71 10.70 -3.21
N PHE A 19 -26.71 10.58 -2.35
CA PHE A 19 -26.84 10.00 -1.02
C PHE A 19 -26.19 10.92 -0.01
N ASP A 20 -26.91 11.18 1.08
CA ASP A 20 -26.47 11.99 2.20
C ASP A 20 -26.22 11.08 3.40
N PHE A 21 -25.20 11.42 4.19
CA PHE A 21 -24.70 10.57 5.27
C PHE A 21 -24.59 11.36 6.57
N GLU A 22 -24.85 10.67 7.67
CA GLU A 22 -24.71 11.24 9.01
C GLU A 22 -23.28 11.05 9.51
N PRO A 23 -22.57 12.12 9.89
CA PRO A 23 -21.23 12.02 10.45
C PRO A 23 -21.28 11.40 11.86
N ASN A 24 -20.20 10.72 12.27
CA ASN A 24 -20.08 10.09 13.61
C ASN A 24 -21.24 9.14 13.96
N ALA A 25 -21.79 8.47 12.95
CA ALA A 25 -22.88 7.52 13.09
C ALA A 25 -22.59 6.25 12.30
N ILE A 26 -23.34 5.20 12.62
CA ILE A 26 -23.50 4.05 11.74
C ILE A 26 -24.52 4.42 10.66
N ASN A 27 -24.06 4.44 9.41
CA ASN A 27 -24.90 4.65 8.23
C ASN A 27 -25.26 3.26 7.67
N TRP A 28 -26.50 2.86 7.91
CA TRP A 28 -27.07 1.59 7.47
C TRP A 28 -27.48 1.68 6.00
N VAL A 29 -26.75 1.02 5.12
CA VAL A 29 -27.02 1.04 3.68
C VAL A 29 -27.72 -0.25 3.30
N ILE A 30 -29.05 -0.20 3.15
CA ILE A 30 -29.89 -1.37 2.93
C ILE A 30 -30.42 -1.41 1.51
N GLY A 31 -30.50 -2.61 0.93
CA GLY A 31 -31.10 -2.82 -0.38
C GLY A 31 -31.02 -4.26 -0.84
N ASN A 32 -31.77 -4.60 -1.88
CA ASN A 32 -31.74 -5.94 -2.47
C ASN A 32 -30.34 -6.30 -3.02
N ASN A 33 -30.10 -7.58 -3.27
CA ASN A 33 -28.90 -7.99 -4.01
C ASN A 33 -28.88 -7.29 -5.38
N ALA A 34 -27.69 -6.88 -5.81
CA ALA A 34 -27.49 -6.08 -7.02
C ALA A 34 -28.18 -4.70 -7.05
N SER A 35 -28.67 -4.18 -5.91
CA SER A 35 -29.30 -2.85 -5.85
C SER A 35 -28.33 -1.67 -5.98
N GLY A 36 -27.03 -1.92 -6.13
CA GLY A 36 -26.00 -0.88 -6.29
C GLY A 36 -25.28 -0.46 -5.01
N LYS A 37 -25.54 -1.08 -3.84
CA LYS A 37 -24.87 -0.75 -2.56
C LYS A 37 -23.34 -0.72 -2.65
N THR A 38 -22.73 -1.83 -3.06
CA THR A 38 -21.28 -1.95 -3.26
C THR A 38 -20.77 -0.95 -4.29
N GLN A 39 -21.56 -0.64 -5.32
CA GLN A 39 -21.17 0.35 -6.34
C GLN A 39 -21.19 1.78 -5.79
N MET A 40 -22.14 2.12 -4.91
CA MET A 40 -22.18 3.40 -4.19
C MET A 40 -21.00 3.53 -3.22
N ALA A 41 -20.77 2.53 -2.38
CA ALA A 41 -19.67 2.52 -1.41
C ALA A 41 -18.31 2.54 -2.12
N GLY A 42 -18.15 1.71 -3.15
CA GLY A 42 -16.97 1.68 -4.00
C GLY A 42 -16.74 2.97 -4.79
N ALA A 43 -17.79 3.73 -5.12
CA ALA A 43 -17.64 5.06 -5.71
C ALA A 43 -16.98 6.05 -4.74
N MET A 44 -17.23 5.95 -3.42
CA MET A 44 -16.52 6.76 -2.42
C MET A 44 -15.02 6.47 -2.46
N LEU A 45 -14.65 5.19 -2.47
CA LEU A 45 -13.26 4.76 -2.65
C LEU A 45 -12.68 5.28 -3.98
N ALA A 46 -13.41 5.13 -5.08
CA ALA A 46 -12.95 5.52 -6.39
C ALA A 46 -12.74 7.04 -6.52
N ALA A 47 -13.57 7.85 -5.87
CA ALA A 47 -13.40 9.29 -5.82
C ALA A 47 -12.06 9.68 -5.17
N ILE A 48 -11.60 8.91 -4.18
CA ILE A 48 -10.32 9.14 -3.48
C ILE A 48 -9.15 8.50 -4.22
N VAL A 49 -9.28 7.27 -4.73
CA VAL A 49 -8.16 6.52 -5.33
C VAL A 49 -7.96 6.84 -6.81
N GLY A 50 -9.04 7.13 -7.53
CA GLY A 50 -9.04 7.38 -8.97
C GLY A 50 -9.00 6.10 -9.80
N LYS A 51 -8.33 6.18 -10.96
CA LYS A 51 -8.33 5.13 -12.01
C LYS A 51 -8.18 3.69 -11.52
N PRO A 52 -7.33 3.38 -10.53
CA PRO A 52 -7.17 1.99 -10.12
C PRO A 52 -8.40 1.34 -9.48
N ALA A 53 -9.31 2.13 -8.92
CA ALA A 53 -10.58 1.67 -8.34
C ALA A 53 -11.72 1.54 -9.37
N LEU A 54 -11.43 1.78 -10.65
CA LEU A 54 -12.44 1.81 -11.71
C LEU A 54 -12.38 0.56 -12.60
N SER A 55 -13.57 0.08 -12.95
CA SER A 55 -13.81 -0.75 -14.12
C SER A 55 -14.37 0.14 -15.23
N LEU A 56 -13.81 0.03 -16.44
CA LEU A 56 -14.21 0.84 -17.59
C LEU A 56 -14.94 -0.03 -18.60
N THR A 57 -16.10 0.42 -19.07
CA THR A 57 -16.94 -0.31 -20.03
C THR A 57 -16.93 0.41 -21.37
N ALA A 58 -16.33 -0.22 -22.38
CA ALA A 58 -16.33 0.32 -23.74
C ALA A 58 -17.77 0.47 -24.27
N GLY A 59 -18.08 1.62 -24.86
CA GLY A 59 -19.44 1.94 -25.33
C GLY A 59 -20.46 2.21 -24.22
N GLY A 60 -20.01 2.33 -22.96
CA GLY A 60 -20.86 2.73 -21.85
C GLY A 60 -21.23 4.22 -21.89
N VAL A 61 -22.35 4.57 -21.26
CA VAL A 61 -22.86 5.95 -21.22
C VAL A 61 -21.93 6.82 -20.39
N GLY A 62 -21.37 7.87 -21.01
CA GLY A 62 -20.51 8.86 -20.37
C GLY A 62 -21.02 10.29 -20.54
N PRO A 63 -20.41 11.28 -19.85
CA PRO A 63 -19.36 11.08 -18.85
C PRO A 63 -19.91 10.46 -17.56
N SER A 64 -19.12 9.58 -16.95
CA SER A 64 -19.36 9.08 -15.59
C SER A 64 -18.76 10.07 -14.60
N THR A 65 -19.51 10.47 -13.58
CA THR A 65 -19.05 11.43 -12.58
C THR A 65 -19.36 10.91 -11.18
N VAL A 66 -18.38 11.03 -10.28
CA VAL A 66 -18.54 10.85 -8.84
C VAL A 66 -18.10 12.14 -8.17
N VAL A 67 -18.96 12.69 -7.31
CA VAL A 67 -18.64 13.85 -6.47
C VAL A 67 -18.83 13.43 -5.02
N LEU A 68 -17.74 13.44 -4.24
CA LEU A 68 -17.74 13.05 -2.84
C LEU A 68 -17.38 14.27 -1.98
N THR A 69 -18.17 14.50 -0.93
CA THR A 69 -17.89 15.55 0.05
C THR A 69 -17.33 14.93 1.33
N LEU A 70 -16.11 15.34 1.68
CA LEU A 70 -15.38 14.97 2.89
C LEU A 70 -15.41 16.11 3.90
N GLY A 71 -15.35 15.77 5.18
CA GLY A 71 -15.19 16.74 6.26
C GLY A 71 -14.29 16.26 7.38
N GLU A 72 -13.66 17.21 8.06
CA GLU A 72 -12.91 17.00 9.30
C GLU A 72 -12.97 18.26 10.17
N GLY A 73 -13.60 18.17 11.34
CA GLY A 73 -13.92 19.36 12.14
C GLY A 73 -14.74 20.36 11.30
N ASP A 74 -14.27 21.60 11.23
CA ASP A 74 -14.91 22.64 10.42
C ASP A 74 -14.48 22.61 8.93
N ALA A 75 -13.45 21.84 8.58
CA ALA A 75 -12.97 21.75 7.20
C ALA A 75 -13.93 20.89 6.36
N ARG A 76 -14.23 21.36 5.15
CA ARG A 76 -15.01 20.63 4.14
C ARG A 76 -14.29 20.68 2.80
N GLU A 77 -14.23 19.54 2.13
CA GLU A 77 -13.60 19.38 0.83
C GLU A 77 -14.51 18.55 -0.08
N THR A 78 -14.68 19.00 -1.33
CA THR A 78 -15.35 18.22 -2.35
C THR A 78 -14.32 17.71 -3.35
N VAL A 79 -14.28 16.39 -3.54
CA VAL A 79 -13.52 15.75 -4.62
C VAL A 79 -14.45 15.28 -5.72
N SER A 80 -14.01 15.46 -6.96
CA SER A 80 -14.67 14.94 -8.14
C SER A 80 -13.77 13.96 -8.88
N LEU A 81 -14.39 12.92 -9.40
CA LEU A 81 -13.82 11.96 -10.33
C LEU A 81 -14.70 11.97 -11.57
N GLN A 82 -14.10 12.15 -12.73
CA GLN A 82 -14.79 12.15 -14.00
C GLN A 82 -14.12 11.16 -14.96
N VAL A 83 -14.94 10.40 -15.66
CA VAL A 83 -14.52 9.52 -16.75
C VAL A 83 -15.26 9.94 -18.01
N ALA A 84 -14.53 10.32 -19.04
CA ALA A 84 -15.08 10.74 -20.32
C ALA A 84 -14.32 10.07 -21.46
N GLU A 85 -14.96 9.93 -22.63
CA GLU A 85 -14.23 9.51 -23.82
C GLU A 85 -13.33 10.66 -24.32
N SER A 86 -12.04 10.37 -24.49
CA SER A 86 -11.10 11.29 -25.14
C SER A 86 -11.43 11.45 -26.62
N SER A 87 -10.87 12.49 -27.25
CA SER A 87 -10.94 12.71 -28.71
C SER A 87 -10.40 11.54 -29.56
N ARG A 88 -9.70 10.58 -28.94
CA ARG A 88 -9.18 9.35 -29.57
C ARG A 88 -10.05 8.10 -29.28
N GLY A 89 -11.23 8.27 -28.68
CA GLY A 89 -12.16 7.19 -28.37
C GLY A 89 -11.75 6.29 -27.19
N LYS A 90 -10.75 6.70 -26.39
CA LYS A 90 -10.33 5.99 -25.17
C LYS A 90 -10.89 6.68 -23.93
N PRO A 91 -11.36 5.95 -22.90
CA PRO A 91 -11.78 6.56 -21.65
C PRO A 91 -10.59 7.23 -20.95
N GLU A 92 -10.77 8.49 -20.59
CA GLU A 92 -9.84 9.31 -19.84
C GLU A 92 -10.41 9.56 -18.44
N VAL A 93 -9.56 9.48 -17.42
CA VAL A 93 -9.95 9.65 -16.02
C VAL A 93 -9.30 10.93 -15.50
N SER A 94 -10.12 11.87 -15.06
CA SER A 94 -9.67 13.08 -14.36
C SER A 94 -10.22 13.08 -12.93
N LYS A 95 -9.44 13.60 -11.99
CA LYS A 95 -9.81 13.68 -10.57
C LYS A 95 -9.30 14.97 -9.97
N THR A 96 -10.13 15.66 -9.18
CA THR A 96 -9.66 16.75 -8.31
C THR A 96 -9.19 16.17 -6.97
N THR A 97 -8.06 16.66 -6.47
CA THR A 97 -7.54 16.23 -5.16
C THR A 97 -7.26 17.46 -4.31
N GLY A 98 -7.78 17.49 -3.08
CA GLY A 98 -7.43 18.47 -2.06
C GLY A 98 -6.71 17.83 -0.86
N ALA A 99 -6.55 18.61 0.20
CA ALA A 99 -5.76 18.23 1.36
C ALA A 99 -6.34 17.04 2.12
N LEU A 100 -7.66 16.99 2.36
CA LEU A 100 -8.32 15.88 3.05
C LEU A 100 -8.24 14.60 2.23
N ALA A 101 -8.39 14.68 0.91
CA ALA A 101 -8.25 13.51 0.05
C ALA A 101 -6.80 12.97 0.01
N LEU A 102 -5.79 13.85 0.05
CA LEU A 102 -4.39 13.43 0.17
C LEU A 102 -4.08 12.78 1.52
N GLN A 103 -4.58 13.36 2.62
CA GLN A 103 -4.44 12.78 3.95
C GLN A 103 -5.13 11.42 4.06
N THR A 104 -6.30 11.29 3.43
CA THR A 104 -7.02 10.02 3.33
C THR A 104 -6.21 8.97 2.59
N LEU A 105 -5.62 9.34 1.44
CA LEU A 105 -4.73 8.44 0.69
C LEU A 105 -3.49 8.05 1.49
N ALA A 106 -2.90 8.98 2.24
CA ALA A 106 -1.74 8.71 3.09
C ALA A 106 -2.08 7.73 4.21
N ALA A 107 -3.18 7.95 4.92
CA ALA A 107 -3.65 7.07 5.99
C ALA A 107 -4.00 5.66 5.46
N MET A 108 -4.56 5.56 4.25
CA MET A 108 -4.82 4.26 3.59
C MET A 108 -3.53 3.52 3.15
N ALA A 109 -2.41 4.21 3.02
CA ALA A 109 -1.14 3.61 2.57
C ALA A 109 -0.32 3.00 3.72
N GLU A 110 -0.68 3.26 4.98
CA GLU A 110 -0.02 2.69 6.15
C GLU A 110 -0.32 1.19 6.29
N SER A 111 0.73 0.36 6.37
CA SER A 111 0.60 -1.11 6.33
C SER A 111 -0.09 -1.73 7.55
N GLU A 112 0.08 -1.12 8.72
CA GLU A 112 -0.61 -1.47 9.97
C GLU A 112 -1.77 -0.50 10.28
N GLY A 113 -2.15 0.31 9.29
CA GLY A 113 -3.08 1.42 9.43
C GLY A 113 -4.54 1.04 9.30
N GLN A 114 -5.38 2.05 9.48
CA GLN A 114 -6.83 1.94 9.33
C GLN A 114 -7.23 1.63 7.89
N ARG A 115 -8.28 0.82 7.71
CA ARG A 115 -8.86 0.52 6.39
C ARG A 115 -10.13 1.33 6.15
N LEU A 116 -10.31 1.78 4.91
CA LEU A 116 -11.53 2.49 4.49
C LEU A 116 -12.67 1.52 4.16
N MET A 117 -12.36 0.28 3.75
CA MET A 117 -13.34 -0.76 3.43
C MET A 117 -12.83 -2.14 3.86
N ILE A 118 -13.73 -2.99 4.37
CA ILE A 118 -13.48 -4.38 4.79
C ILE A 118 -14.64 -5.30 4.38
N GLY A 119 -14.38 -6.61 4.31
CA GLY A 119 -15.38 -7.65 4.11
C GLY A 119 -15.80 -7.90 2.65
N HIS A 120 -15.28 -7.13 1.70
CA HIS A 120 -15.63 -7.26 0.29
C HIS A 120 -14.93 -8.44 -0.41
N VAL A 121 -13.69 -8.82 -0.02
CA VAL A 121 -13.03 -10.02 -0.59
C VAL A 121 -11.95 -10.68 0.31
N GLY A 122 -11.95 -12.01 0.32
CA GLY A 122 -10.90 -13.00 0.67
C GLY A 122 -9.64 -12.60 1.46
N GLU A 123 -9.57 -13.14 2.69
CA GLU A 123 -8.37 -13.57 3.41
C GLU A 123 -7.18 -12.59 3.45
N THR A 124 -7.34 -11.51 4.22
CA THR A 124 -6.21 -11.03 5.02
C THR A 124 -6.43 -11.51 6.43
N VAL A 125 -5.61 -12.46 6.87
CA VAL A 125 -5.50 -12.81 8.28
C VAL A 125 -4.82 -11.60 8.93
N PRO A 126 -5.44 -10.95 9.93
CA PRO A 126 -4.75 -9.94 10.72
C PRO A 126 -3.45 -10.52 11.26
N GLU A 127 -2.39 -9.73 11.35
CA GLU A 127 -1.26 -10.06 12.20
C GLU A 127 -1.80 -10.45 13.59
N THR A 128 -1.21 -11.48 14.19
CA THR A 128 -1.70 -12.07 15.45
C THR A 128 -1.96 -10.97 16.48
N LEU A 129 -3.24 -10.70 16.77
CA LEU A 129 -3.63 -9.76 17.81
C LEU A 129 -3.27 -10.36 19.16
N ASP A 130 -2.58 -9.58 19.99
CA ASP A 130 -2.46 -9.88 21.41
C ASP A 130 -3.77 -9.53 22.13
N PHE A 131 -4.60 -10.55 22.39
CA PHE A 131 -5.91 -10.36 23.02
C PHE A 131 -5.82 -9.86 24.47
N ASP A 132 -4.68 -10.00 25.14
CA ASP A 132 -4.47 -9.41 26.46
C ASP A 132 -4.25 -7.90 26.34
N GLU A 133 -3.34 -7.46 25.47
CA GLU A 133 -3.09 -6.02 25.21
C GLU A 133 -4.35 -5.32 24.67
N VAL A 134 -5.02 -5.93 23.69
CA VAL A 134 -6.24 -5.37 23.09
C VAL A 134 -7.36 -5.26 24.12
N GLY A 135 -7.47 -6.21 25.04
CA GLY A 135 -8.47 -6.20 26.11
C GLY A 135 -8.36 -4.99 27.02
N GLU A 136 -7.16 -4.45 27.25
CA GLU A 136 -6.95 -3.23 28.04
C GLU A 136 -7.46 -1.97 27.33
N LEU A 137 -7.50 -2.00 26.00
CA LEU A 137 -8.01 -0.90 25.20
C LEU A 137 -9.55 -0.94 25.17
N LEU A 138 -10.17 -2.10 25.03
CA LEU A 138 -11.62 -2.18 24.80
C LEU A 138 -12.47 -1.79 26.04
N PRO A 139 -13.68 -1.24 25.84
CA PRO A 139 -14.61 -0.96 26.94
C PRO A 139 -15.04 -2.23 27.66
N ARG A 140 -15.38 -2.10 28.96
CA ARG A 140 -15.85 -3.22 29.79
C ARG A 140 -17.07 -3.93 29.22
N GLU A 141 -17.96 -3.20 28.55
CA GLU A 141 -19.15 -3.76 27.90
C GLU A 141 -18.78 -4.77 26.81
N LEU A 142 -17.72 -4.50 26.04
CA LEU A 142 -17.19 -5.41 25.04
C LEU A 142 -16.40 -6.56 25.67
N THR A 143 -15.51 -6.28 26.64
CA THR A 143 -14.68 -7.33 27.25
C THR A 143 -15.45 -8.29 28.16
N ASN A 144 -16.60 -7.86 28.70
CA ASN A 144 -17.48 -8.73 29.49
C ASN A 144 -18.47 -9.50 28.61
N HIS A 145 -18.55 -9.21 27.31
CA HIS A 145 -19.46 -9.88 26.41
C HIS A 145 -19.03 -11.35 26.20
N PRO A 146 -19.97 -12.33 26.17
CA PRO A 146 -19.63 -13.74 25.92
C PRO A 146 -18.85 -13.95 24.61
N GLY A 147 -19.15 -13.15 23.58
CA GLY A 147 -18.42 -13.15 22.30
C GLY A 147 -16.93 -12.82 22.42
N TRP A 148 -16.55 -11.88 23.29
CA TRP A 148 -15.14 -11.58 23.56
C TRP A 148 -14.45 -12.72 24.30
N THR A 149 -15.11 -13.29 25.32
CA THR A 149 -14.58 -14.42 26.08
C THR A 149 -14.29 -15.61 25.15
N GLU A 150 -15.21 -15.90 24.23
CA GLU A 150 -15.05 -16.99 23.27
C GLU A 150 -13.94 -16.72 22.24
N LEU A 151 -13.82 -15.47 21.76
CA LEU A 151 -12.72 -15.08 20.88
C LEU A 151 -11.36 -15.25 21.55
N LYS A 152 -11.20 -14.73 22.78
CA LYS A 152 -9.95 -14.83 23.55
C LYS A 152 -9.58 -16.29 23.84
N ARG A 153 -10.57 -17.11 24.22
CA ARG A 153 -10.36 -18.53 24.49
C ARG A 153 -9.83 -19.28 23.25
N ARG A 154 -10.35 -18.97 22.06
CA ARG A 154 -9.95 -19.65 20.81
C ARG A 154 -8.72 -19.04 20.13
N GLY A 155 -8.46 -17.75 20.29
CA GLY A 155 -7.29 -17.07 19.74
C GLY A 155 -5.97 -17.54 20.35
N ASN A 156 -6.00 -18.03 21.60
CA ASN A 156 -4.85 -18.60 22.29
C ASN A 156 -4.53 -20.05 21.87
N ASP A 157 -5.39 -20.71 21.08
CA ASP A 157 -5.12 -22.01 20.49
C ASP A 157 -4.46 -21.82 19.11
N VAL A 158 -3.13 -21.98 19.06
CA VAL A 158 -2.21 -21.72 17.91
C VAL A 158 -2.61 -22.40 16.59
N SER A 159 -3.59 -23.32 16.60
CA SER A 159 -3.99 -24.12 15.44
C SER A 159 -5.40 -23.84 14.89
N TYR A 160 -6.14 -22.85 15.39
CA TYR A 160 -7.55 -22.67 14.96
C TYR A 160 -7.82 -21.32 14.31
N ILE A 161 -7.79 -21.28 12.98
CA ILE A 161 -8.43 -20.19 12.23
C ILE A 161 -9.95 -20.41 12.32
N GLY A 162 -10.60 -19.60 13.15
CA GLY A 162 -12.02 -19.67 13.49
C GLY A 162 -13.01 -19.55 12.32
N SER A 163 -14.31 -19.63 12.67
CA SER A 163 -15.44 -19.43 11.75
C SER A 163 -15.38 -18.07 11.04
N GLY A 164 -16.14 -17.89 9.95
CA GLY A 164 -16.21 -16.60 9.25
C GLY A 164 -16.57 -15.42 10.18
N ALA A 165 -17.49 -15.63 11.14
CA ALA A 165 -17.83 -14.65 12.17
C ALA A 165 -16.60 -14.23 12.99
N GLN A 166 -15.80 -15.20 13.43
CA GLN A 166 -14.64 -14.96 14.28
C GLN A 166 -13.58 -14.15 13.53
N ARG A 167 -13.30 -14.50 12.27
CA ARG A 167 -12.36 -13.72 11.44
C ARG A 167 -12.81 -12.28 11.28
N SER A 168 -14.09 -12.06 10.96
CA SER A 168 -14.64 -10.71 10.84
C SER A 168 -14.63 -9.95 12.17
N ALA A 169 -14.83 -10.63 13.30
CA ALA A 169 -14.74 -10.00 14.61
C ALA A 169 -13.32 -9.55 14.95
N VAL A 170 -12.31 -10.38 14.67
CA VAL A 170 -10.89 -10.04 14.84
C VAL A 170 -10.52 -8.85 13.94
N GLU A 171 -10.98 -8.84 12.68
CA GLU A 171 -10.76 -7.70 11.78
C GLU A 171 -11.39 -6.41 12.33
N LEU A 172 -12.62 -6.46 12.83
CA LEU A 172 -13.28 -5.30 13.47
C LEU A 172 -12.51 -4.82 14.70
N ILE A 173 -12.03 -5.73 15.54
CA ILE A 173 -11.21 -5.40 16.71
C ILE A 173 -9.89 -4.74 16.30
N ALA A 174 -9.21 -5.26 15.28
CA ALA A 174 -8.00 -4.63 14.73
C ALA A 174 -8.30 -3.21 14.22
N GLN A 175 -9.44 -3.01 13.56
CA GLN A 175 -9.88 -1.70 13.10
C GLN A 175 -10.20 -0.71 14.24
N ILE A 176 -10.67 -1.19 15.41
CA ILE A 176 -10.82 -0.37 16.62
C ILE A 176 -9.45 0.11 17.12
N VAL A 177 -8.49 -0.82 17.27
CA VAL A 177 -7.15 -0.51 17.77
C VAL A 177 -6.41 0.48 16.86
N ALA A 178 -6.44 0.23 15.54
CA ALA A 178 -5.82 1.11 14.56
C ALA A 178 -6.40 2.54 14.61
N ARG A 179 -7.73 2.67 14.75
CA ARG A 179 -8.42 3.97 14.87
C ARG A 179 -8.08 4.72 16.14
N ARG A 180 -7.89 4.02 17.26
CA ARG A 180 -7.52 4.63 18.54
C ARG A 180 -6.08 5.14 18.57
N ARG A 181 -5.18 4.48 17.86
CA ARG A 181 -3.77 4.90 17.72
C ARG A 181 -3.59 6.05 16.72
N ALA A 182 -4.54 6.23 15.81
CA ALA A 182 -4.43 7.21 14.75
C ALA A 182 -4.88 8.61 15.15
N HIS A 183 -4.10 9.62 14.73
CA HIS A 183 -4.49 11.02 14.85
C HIS A 183 -5.57 11.43 13.83
N PHE A 184 -5.52 10.89 12.62
CA PHE A 184 -6.48 11.13 11.55
C PHE A 184 -7.34 9.87 11.36
N LYS A 185 -8.62 9.94 11.75
CA LYS A 185 -9.51 8.77 11.76
C LYS A 185 -10.29 8.64 10.45
N LEU A 186 -10.15 7.48 9.80
CA LEU A 186 -10.81 7.13 8.54
C LEU A 186 -12.19 6.51 8.77
N PRO A 187 -13.22 6.88 7.99
CA PRO A 187 -14.47 6.13 7.93
C PRO A 187 -14.22 4.64 7.69
N LEU A 188 -15.14 3.78 8.14
CA LEU A 188 -15.09 2.35 7.85
C LEU A 188 -16.30 1.93 7.04
N ILE A 189 -16.08 1.40 5.83
CA ILE A 189 -17.10 0.72 5.04
C ILE A 189 -17.01 -0.77 5.32
N VAL A 190 -18.13 -1.37 5.67
CA VAL A 190 -18.24 -2.77 6.03
C VAL A 190 -19.20 -3.43 5.04
N ASP A 191 -18.64 -4.24 4.14
CA ASP A 191 -19.40 -5.07 3.22
C ASP A 191 -19.48 -6.51 3.74
N GLU A 192 -20.59 -7.20 3.50
CA GLU A 192 -20.81 -8.64 3.75
C GLU A 192 -20.62 -9.19 5.19
N VAL A 193 -20.35 -8.37 6.22
CA VAL A 193 -20.06 -8.87 7.59
C VAL A 193 -21.19 -9.73 8.18
N PHE A 194 -22.46 -9.41 7.95
CA PHE A 194 -23.58 -10.17 8.52
C PHE A 194 -23.84 -11.54 7.87
N TRP A 195 -23.21 -11.88 6.75
CA TRP A 195 -23.43 -13.20 6.14
C TRP A 195 -22.79 -14.34 6.90
N HIS A 196 -21.83 -14.02 7.77
CA HIS A 196 -21.05 -15.01 8.51
C HIS A 196 -21.45 -15.14 9.99
N TRP A 197 -22.31 -14.25 10.49
CA TRP A 197 -22.70 -14.17 11.90
C TRP A 197 -24.09 -14.76 12.08
N SER A 198 -24.27 -15.54 13.15
CA SER A 198 -25.60 -15.99 13.57
C SER A 198 -26.37 -14.85 14.25
N GLN A 199 -27.70 -14.97 14.32
CA GLN A 199 -28.53 -13.99 15.05
C GLN A 199 -28.09 -13.78 16.51
N GLN A 200 -27.56 -14.82 17.16
CA GLN A 200 -27.05 -14.73 18.53
C GLN A 200 -25.74 -13.94 18.64
N GLU A 201 -24.96 -13.86 17.56
CA GLU A 201 -23.69 -13.15 17.51
C GLU A 201 -23.85 -11.69 17.02
N HIS A 202 -24.99 -11.36 16.38
CA HIS A 202 -25.26 -10.00 15.86
C HIS A 202 -25.08 -8.91 16.91
N GLN A 203 -25.53 -9.14 18.15
CA GLN A 203 -25.37 -8.17 19.23
C GLN A 203 -23.90 -7.81 19.47
N PHE A 204 -23.01 -8.79 19.40
CA PHE A 204 -21.58 -8.56 19.56
C PHE A 204 -20.98 -7.77 18.38
N ALA A 205 -21.38 -8.09 17.15
CA ALA A 205 -20.98 -7.30 15.96
C ALA A 205 -21.41 -5.83 16.10
N LEU A 206 -22.64 -5.59 16.55
CA LEU A 206 -23.16 -4.24 16.71
C LEU A 206 -22.43 -3.46 17.81
N LEU A 207 -22.03 -4.11 18.90
CA LEU A 207 -21.18 -3.48 19.92
C LEU A 207 -19.81 -3.09 19.35
N LEU A 208 -19.17 -3.97 18.56
CA LEU A 208 -17.90 -3.66 17.91
C LEU A 208 -18.03 -2.51 16.91
N LEU A 209 -19.07 -2.53 16.07
CA LEU A 209 -19.32 -1.46 15.10
C LEU A 209 -19.68 -0.15 15.80
N GLY A 210 -20.42 -0.19 16.90
CA GLY A 210 -20.73 0.96 17.74
C GLY A 210 -19.48 1.58 18.35
N GLU A 211 -18.52 0.77 18.79
CA GLU A 211 -17.23 1.25 19.30
C GLU A 211 -16.42 1.95 18.20
N ILE A 212 -16.41 1.42 16.97
CA ILE A 212 -15.81 2.11 15.83
C ILE A 212 -16.56 3.41 15.54
N ALA A 213 -17.90 3.39 15.61
CA ALA A 213 -18.77 4.53 15.35
C ALA A 213 -18.55 5.70 16.33
N HIS A 214 -18.15 5.40 17.56
CA HIS A 214 -17.77 6.41 18.56
C HIS A 214 -16.55 7.22 18.13
N ASP A 215 -15.58 6.57 17.48
CA ASP A 215 -14.32 7.17 17.05
C ASP A 215 -14.33 7.68 15.61
N SER A 216 -15.21 7.14 14.77
CA SER A 216 -15.19 7.30 13.31
C SER A 216 -16.57 7.06 12.71
N GLN A 217 -16.85 7.58 11.52
CA GLN A 217 -18.04 7.18 10.77
C GLN A 217 -17.96 5.71 10.32
N VAL A 218 -19.10 5.00 10.33
CA VAL A 218 -19.22 3.63 9.82
C VAL A 218 -20.31 3.56 8.74
N PHE A 219 -20.07 2.80 7.68
CA PHE A 219 -21.04 2.46 6.65
C PHE A 219 -21.22 0.95 6.66
N LEU A 220 -22.45 0.49 6.86
CA LEU A 220 -22.75 -0.93 6.99
C LEU A 220 -23.66 -1.37 5.85
N LEU A 221 -23.10 -2.11 4.90
CA LEU A 221 -23.84 -2.56 3.71
C LEU A 221 -24.62 -3.84 4.07
N CYS A 222 -25.94 -3.75 4.06
CA CYS A 222 -26.81 -4.87 4.45
C CYS A 222 -27.73 -5.28 3.29
N PRO A 223 -27.97 -6.59 3.08
CA PRO A 223 -29.12 -7.01 2.29
C PRO A 223 -30.41 -6.55 2.98
N TYR A 224 -31.44 -6.24 2.21
CA TYR A 224 -32.78 -6.10 2.77
C TYR A 224 -33.24 -7.48 3.27
N ARG A 225 -33.40 -7.63 4.59
CA ARG A 225 -34.01 -8.80 5.22
C ARG A 225 -34.89 -8.35 6.38
N ASP A 226 -36.01 -9.03 6.55
CA ASP A 226 -36.99 -8.73 7.61
C ASP A 226 -36.46 -9.05 9.03
N ASP A 227 -35.32 -9.74 9.14
CA ASP A 227 -34.72 -10.17 10.40
C ASP A 227 -33.54 -9.31 10.89
N VAL A 228 -33.16 -8.28 10.13
CA VAL A 228 -32.12 -7.32 10.55
C VAL A 228 -32.79 -6.16 11.25
N GLU A 229 -32.84 -6.20 12.58
CA GLU A 229 -33.19 -5.01 13.37
C GLU A 229 -32.09 -3.96 13.18
N VAL A 230 -32.46 -2.86 12.53
CA VAL A 230 -31.59 -1.70 12.34
C VAL A 230 -31.29 -1.13 13.72
N GLY A 231 -30.02 -1.15 14.11
CA GLY A 231 -29.54 -0.54 15.35
C GLY A 231 -29.53 1.01 15.27
N PRO A 232 -29.01 1.70 16.29
CA PRO A 232 -28.92 3.15 16.27
C PRO A 232 -28.08 3.66 15.08
N GLY A 233 -28.50 4.78 14.49
CA GLY A 233 -27.82 5.40 13.35
C GLY A 233 -28.78 5.88 12.25
N SER A 234 -28.21 6.24 11.09
CA SER A 234 -28.96 6.70 9.92
C SER A 234 -29.26 5.54 8.99
N LEU A 235 -30.51 5.45 8.50
CA LEU A 235 -30.94 4.43 7.56
C LEU A 235 -31.03 5.00 6.14
N LEU A 236 -30.30 4.37 5.22
CA LEU A 236 -30.31 4.68 3.80
C LEU A 236 -30.73 3.46 2.98
N GLN A 237 -31.83 3.61 2.23
CA GLN A 237 -32.29 2.60 1.29
C GLN A 237 -31.74 2.86 -0.12
N VAL A 238 -31.06 1.87 -0.68
CA VAL A 238 -30.49 1.92 -2.04
C VAL A 238 -31.25 0.96 -2.94
N SER A 239 -31.92 1.52 -3.94
CA SER A 239 -32.61 0.78 -4.99
C SER A 239 -32.30 1.40 -6.35
N THR A 240 -31.86 0.59 -7.31
CA THR A 240 -31.63 1.01 -8.70
C THR A 240 -32.40 0.14 -9.67
N THR A 241 -32.98 0.76 -10.69
CA THR A 241 -33.42 0.08 -11.91
C THR A 241 -32.27 0.13 -12.93
N PRO A 242 -31.80 -1.01 -13.48
CA PRO A 242 -30.72 -0.98 -14.46
C PRO A 242 -31.16 -0.19 -15.71
N SER A 243 -30.51 0.94 -15.98
CA SER A 243 -30.75 1.75 -17.18
C SER A 243 -29.46 1.87 -17.99
N GLY A 244 -29.18 0.85 -18.80
CA GLY A 244 -27.96 0.79 -19.61
C GLY A 244 -26.68 0.58 -18.80
N THR A 245 -25.54 0.53 -19.50
CA THR A 245 -24.22 0.32 -18.91
C THR A 245 -23.47 1.65 -18.86
N SER A 246 -23.12 2.11 -17.67
CA SER A 246 -22.29 3.30 -17.46
C SER A 246 -20.86 3.12 -18.00
N LEU A 247 -20.21 4.20 -18.42
CA LEU A 247 -18.81 4.18 -18.92
C LEU A 247 -17.81 3.73 -17.84
N ALA A 248 -18.08 4.06 -16.58
CA ALA A 248 -17.30 3.64 -15.43
C ALA A 248 -18.16 3.03 -14.33
N ALA A 249 -17.60 2.07 -13.61
CA ALA A 249 -18.16 1.44 -12.43
C ALA A 249 -17.04 1.22 -11.40
N PHE A 250 -17.38 0.98 -10.14
CA PHE A 250 -16.40 0.52 -9.17
C PHE A 250 -15.93 -0.88 -9.55
N ASN A 251 -14.61 -1.07 -9.56
CA ASN A 251 -14.01 -2.38 -9.70
C ASN A 251 -14.16 -3.14 -8.37
N SER A 252 -15.12 -4.06 -8.25
CA SER A 252 -15.31 -4.89 -7.05
C SER A 252 -14.08 -5.73 -6.70
N TRP A 253 -13.22 -5.99 -7.69
CA TRP A 253 -11.94 -6.63 -7.46
C TRP A 253 -10.87 -5.64 -6.99
N TYR A 254 -11.17 -4.40 -6.63
CA TYR A 254 -10.17 -3.43 -6.21
C TYR A 254 -9.39 -3.88 -4.96
N GLU A 255 -10.06 -4.59 -4.03
CA GLU A 255 -9.38 -5.08 -2.83
C GLU A 255 -8.58 -6.37 -3.08
N THR A 256 -9.04 -7.27 -3.97
CA THR A 256 -8.24 -8.44 -4.39
C THR A 256 -7.15 -8.11 -5.40
N ARG A 257 -7.48 -7.22 -6.32
CA ARG A 257 -6.58 -6.55 -7.25
C ARG A 257 -6.32 -5.19 -6.65
N ARG A 258 -5.61 -5.17 -5.51
CA ARG A 258 -4.92 -3.98 -5.05
C ARG A 258 -4.39 -3.25 -6.30
N PRO A 259 -4.72 -1.97 -6.54
CA PRO A 259 -3.77 -1.12 -7.25
C PRO A 259 -2.47 -1.36 -6.54
N ASN A 260 -1.42 -1.69 -7.26
CA ASN A 260 -0.12 -1.99 -6.67
C ASN A 260 0.39 -0.86 -5.74
N PHE A 261 -0.04 -0.87 -4.49
CA PHE A 261 0.62 -0.24 -3.36
C PHE A 261 1.17 -1.30 -2.40
N GLN A 262 0.90 -2.58 -2.63
CA GLN A 262 1.73 -3.69 -2.16
C GLN A 262 1.71 -4.89 -3.13
N ARG A 263 2.86 -5.10 -3.77
CA ARG A 263 3.48 -6.35 -4.22
C ARG A 263 2.55 -7.49 -4.67
N SER A 264 2.56 -7.73 -5.99
CA SER A 264 2.59 -9.07 -6.59
C SER A 264 3.10 -10.16 -5.62
N LEU A 265 2.21 -11.08 -5.22
CA LEU A 265 2.53 -12.42 -4.74
C LEU A 265 2.50 -13.43 -5.91
N ARG A 266 3.05 -13.05 -7.06
CA ARG A 266 4.14 -13.85 -7.62
C ARG A 266 5.37 -13.23 -7.00
N SER A 267 6.18 -13.95 -6.22
CA SER A 267 7.43 -13.36 -5.74
C SER A 267 8.12 -12.71 -6.92
N LYS A 268 8.36 -11.38 -6.87
CA LYS A 268 9.10 -10.69 -7.94
C LYS A 268 10.48 -11.33 -8.15
N TRP A 269 10.94 -12.03 -7.11
CA TRP A 269 12.20 -12.71 -6.99
C TRP A 269 11.96 -14.22 -7.01
N ILE A 270 11.81 -14.78 -8.21
CA ILE A 270 11.71 -16.24 -8.41
C ILE A 270 13.10 -16.74 -8.79
N ARG A 271 13.61 -17.74 -8.07
CA ARG A 271 14.90 -18.35 -8.38
C ARG A 271 14.91 -18.88 -9.81
N GLY A 272 15.94 -18.51 -10.57
CA GLY A 272 16.10 -18.88 -11.98
C GLY A 272 15.27 -18.06 -12.97
N ALA A 273 14.34 -17.22 -12.50
CA ALA A 273 13.65 -16.29 -13.39
C ALA A 273 14.59 -15.13 -13.78
N GLN A 274 14.35 -14.57 -14.97
CA GLN A 274 15.12 -13.45 -15.47
C GLN A 274 14.59 -12.14 -14.91
N TYR A 275 15.47 -11.31 -14.34
CA TYR A 275 15.13 -9.96 -13.91
C TYR A 275 14.83 -9.08 -15.14
N PRO A 276 13.71 -8.33 -15.16
CA PRO A 276 13.21 -7.68 -16.38
C PRO A 276 14.11 -6.54 -16.88
N THR A 277 14.85 -5.89 -15.99
CA THR A 277 15.70 -4.74 -16.31
C THR A 277 17.11 -5.19 -16.71
N GLN A 278 17.77 -4.47 -17.62
CA GLN A 278 19.20 -4.66 -17.92
C GLN A 278 20.04 -3.72 -17.06
N GLU A 279 21.30 -4.09 -16.83
CA GLU A 279 22.26 -3.16 -16.22
C GLU A 279 22.37 -1.90 -17.07
N ASN A 280 22.45 -0.76 -16.39
CA ASN A 280 22.60 0.55 -17.01
C ASN A 280 23.19 1.51 -15.97
N ARG A 281 23.14 2.82 -16.22
CA ARG A 281 23.71 3.81 -15.30
C ARG A 281 22.97 3.98 -13.98
N THR A 282 21.79 3.40 -13.83
CA THR A 282 20.98 3.43 -12.59
C THR A 282 20.76 2.06 -11.98
N CYS A 283 21.25 0.99 -12.62
CA CYS A 283 21.02 -0.40 -12.20
C CYS A 283 22.29 -1.24 -12.36
N GLU A 284 22.68 -1.96 -11.31
CA GLU A 284 23.82 -2.88 -11.29
C GLU A 284 23.41 -4.22 -10.66
N PHE A 285 23.93 -5.33 -11.19
CA PHE A 285 23.71 -6.69 -10.71
C PHE A 285 25.02 -7.34 -10.27
N LYS A 286 24.99 -8.04 -9.14
CA LYS A 286 26.10 -8.87 -8.67
C LYS A 286 25.62 -10.22 -8.20
N GLU A 287 26.29 -11.25 -8.67
CA GLU A 287 26.24 -12.58 -8.06
C GLU A 287 27.26 -12.63 -6.92
N VAL A 288 26.81 -13.07 -5.74
CA VAL A 288 27.72 -13.33 -4.62
C VAL A 288 28.29 -14.74 -4.82
N LYS A 289 29.61 -14.81 -5.00
CA LYS A 289 30.33 -16.08 -5.19
C LYS A 289 31.13 -16.39 -3.92
N GLY A 290 30.91 -17.56 -3.32
CA GLY A 290 31.58 -18.00 -2.09
C GLY A 290 30.68 -17.99 -0.85
N GLY A 291 31.16 -18.59 0.26
CA GLY A 291 30.34 -18.89 1.44
C GLY A 291 30.14 -17.75 2.44
N ASN A 292 30.73 -16.57 2.24
CA ASN A 292 30.57 -15.42 3.14
C ASN A 292 30.03 -14.21 2.37
N ALA A 293 28.70 -14.14 2.30
CA ALA A 293 28.00 -13.10 1.56
C ALA A 293 28.15 -11.70 2.18
N VAL A 294 28.18 -11.63 3.51
CA VAL A 294 28.26 -10.36 4.24
C VAL A 294 29.56 -9.64 3.93
N ASP A 295 30.70 -10.36 4.00
CA ASP A 295 32.01 -9.76 3.69
C ASP A 295 32.15 -9.42 2.20
N ALA A 296 31.59 -10.24 1.31
CA ALA A 296 31.61 -9.97 -0.13
C ALA A 296 30.87 -8.66 -0.47
N ILE A 297 29.72 -8.40 0.16
CA ILE A 297 28.95 -7.15 -0.03
C ILE A 297 29.68 -5.97 0.63
N LYS A 298 30.12 -6.15 1.88
CA LYS A 298 30.87 -5.15 2.67
C LYS A 298 32.08 -4.60 1.94
N GLY A 299 32.79 -5.44 1.17
CA GLY A 299 34.03 -5.07 0.51
C GLY A 299 33.86 -4.10 -0.67
N VAL A 300 32.65 -3.95 -1.22
CA VAL A 300 32.44 -3.20 -2.48
C VAL A 300 31.21 -2.30 -2.50
N VAL A 301 30.33 -2.36 -1.49
CA VAL A 301 29.05 -1.61 -1.47
C VAL A 301 29.24 -0.09 -1.55
N ASP A 302 30.22 0.45 -0.84
CA ASP A 302 30.55 1.88 -0.82
C ASP A 302 31.05 2.36 -2.19
N GLN A 303 31.82 1.56 -2.91
CA GLN A 303 32.29 1.88 -4.26
C GLN A 303 31.13 2.05 -5.25
N TYR A 304 30.11 1.19 -5.16
CA TYR A 304 28.91 1.32 -6.00
C TYR A 304 28.05 2.51 -5.58
N ALA A 305 27.87 2.73 -4.27
CA ALA A 305 27.16 3.89 -3.77
C ALA A 305 27.81 5.20 -4.25
N VAL A 306 29.13 5.34 -4.12
CA VAL A 306 29.91 6.46 -4.65
C VAL A 306 29.73 6.62 -6.16
N ALA A 307 29.78 5.53 -6.92
CA ALA A 307 29.58 5.56 -8.37
C ALA A 307 28.19 6.12 -8.75
N PHE A 308 27.13 5.72 -8.03
CA PHE A 308 25.77 6.21 -8.26
C PHE A 308 25.57 7.66 -7.82
N LEU A 309 26.12 8.06 -6.68
CA LEU A 309 26.10 9.47 -6.22
C LEU A 309 26.75 10.39 -7.25
N ASN A 310 27.85 9.92 -7.84
CA ASN A 310 28.59 10.64 -8.86
C ASN A 310 28.01 10.48 -10.27
N ALA A 311 26.90 9.76 -10.48
CA ALA A 311 26.36 9.53 -11.82
C ALA A 311 25.77 10.81 -12.47
N GLY A 312 25.38 11.81 -11.67
CA GLY A 312 24.82 13.06 -12.16
C GLY A 312 23.43 12.92 -12.80
N LEU A 313 22.74 11.79 -12.57
CA LEU A 313 21.41 11.51 -13.09
C LEU A 313 20.31 12.04 -12.13
N PRO A 314 19.08 12.30 -12.62
CA PRO A 314 17.97 12.67 -11.75
C PRO A 314 17.40 11.50 -10.94
N GLN A 315 17.68 10.26 -11.37
CA GLN A 315 17.11 9.04 -10.81
C GLN A 315 18.06 8.41 -9.79
N GLU A 316 17.50 7.72 -8.79
CA GLU A 316 18.27 6.91 -7.83
C GLU A 316 18.99 5.76 -8.55
N GLY A 317 20.16 5.41 -8.02
CA GLY A 317 20.89 4.20 -8.41
C GLY A 317 20.54 3.04 -7.50
N ALA A 318 20.45 1.84 -8.07
CA ALA A 318 20.23 0.60 -7.33
C ALA A 318 21.26 -0.46 -7.71
N ILE A 319 21.80 -1.13 -6.71
CA ILE A 319 22.59 -2.35 -6.89
C ILE A 319 21.87 -3.53 -6.23
N PHE A 320 21.84 -4.64 -6.95
CA PHE A 320 21.21 -5.88 -6.52
C PHE A 320 22.27 -6.99 -6.38
N TRP A 321 22.43 -7.53 -5.18
CA TRP A 321 23.15 -8.78 -4.96
C TRP A 321 22.19 -9.96 -4.96
N GLY A 322 22.56 -11.03 -5.66
CA GLY A 322 21.70 -12.18 -5.90
C GLY A 322 21.05 -12.19 -7.28
N ILE A 323 21.52 -11.35 -8.20
CA ILE A 323 21.18 -11.39 -9.63
C ILE A 323 22.47 -11.59 -10.41
N ARG A 324 22.49 -12.60 -11.28
CA ARG A 324 23.65 -12.87 -12.13
C ARG A 324 23.73 -11.85 -13.26
N ASP A 325 24.91 -11.30 -13.47
CA ASP A 325 25.19 -10.26 -14.47
C ASP A 325 25.00 -10.76 -15.92
N THR A 326 25.44 -11.99 -16.22
CA THR A 326 25.47 -12.52 -17.59
C THR A 326 24.10 -12.74 -18.23
N ASP A 327 23.14 -13.27 -17.47
CA ASP A 327 21.83 -13.69 -17.99
C ASP A 327 20.65 -13.04 -17.24
N ARG A 328 20.94 -12.25 -16.20
CA ARG A 328 19.97 -11.62 -15.30
C ARG A 328 19.16 -12.63 -14.48
N SER A 329 19.65 -13.85 -14.34
CA SER A 329 19.00 -14.88 -13.53
C SER A 329 19.04 -14.51 -12.06
N ILE A 330 17.89 -14.59 -11.40
CA ILE A 330 17.77 -14.39 -9.96
C ILE A 330 18.30 -15.65 -9.26
N VAL A 331 19.46 -15.52 -8.62
CA VAL A 331 20.14 -16.63 -7.93
C VAL A 331 19.92 -16.57 -6.42
N GLY A 332 19.73 -15.37 -5.89
CA GLY A 332 19.65 -15.10 -4.45
C GLY A 332 21.01 -15.08 -3.76
N VAL A 333 20.98 -14.70 -2.49
CA VAL A 333 22.08 -14.66 -1.54
C VAL A 333 21.60 -15.39 -0.30
N GLU A 334 22.33 -16.43 0.11
CA GLU A 334 22.03 -17.17 1.33
C GLU A 334 22.42 -16.32 2.55
N LEU A 335 21.44 -15.99 3.38
CA LEU A 335 21.56 -15.19 4.60
C LEU A 335 20.64 -15.76 5.68
N ARG A 336 21.21 -16.16 6.80
CA ARG A 336 20.45 -16.50 8.02
C ARG A 336 19.90 -15.23 8.67
N PRO A 337 18.88 -15.32 9.54
CA PRO A 337 18.26 -14.14 10.17
C PRO A 337 19.28 -13.21 10.86
N GLN A 338 20.28 -13.77 11.54
CA GLN A 338 21.33 -12.97 12.18
C GLN A 338 22.22 -12.22 11.17
N GLU A 339 22.49 -12.86 10.02
CA GLU A 339 23.30 -12.28 8.93
C GLU A 339 22.54 -11.17 8.20
N CYS A 340 21.20 -11.23 8.16
CA CYS A 340 20.37 -10.16 7.62
C CYS A 340 20.52 -8.85 8.40
N ASP A 341 20.46 -8.91 9.73
CA ASP A 341 20.63 -7.73 10.58
C ASP A 341 22.07 -7.24 10.59
N GLU A 342 23.03 -8.17 10.61
CA GLU A 342 24.45 -7.85 10.48
C GLU A 342 24.76 -7.14 9.17
N LEU A 343 24.21 -7.62 8.04
CA LEU A 343 24.40 -7.01 6.74
C LEU A 343 23.87 -5.58 6.69
N ARG A 344 22.66 -5.33 7.20
CA ARG A 344 22.08 -3.98 7.28
C ARG A 344 22.98 -3.03 8.07
N ARG A 345 23.48 -3.48 9.23
CA ARG A 345 24.39 -2.71 10.07
C ARG A 345 25.70 -2.39 9.34
N ILE A 346 26.35 -3.40 8.76
CA ILE A 346 27.65 -3.26 8.09
C ILE A 346 27.56 -2.36 6.86
N VAL A 347 26.50 -2.51 6.06
CA VAL A 347 26.28 -1.63 4.90
C VAL A 347 26.06 -0.19 5.36
N THR A 348 25.25 0.03 6.39
CA THR A 348 25.02 1.36 6.99
C THR A 348 26.34 2.00 7.45
N GLU A 349 27.16 1.25 8.19
CA GLU A 349 28.49 1.71 8.65
C GLU A 349 29.41 2.06 7.48
N ARG A 350 29.42 1.23 6.42
CA ARG A 350 30.23 1.50 5.21
C ARG A 350 29.76 2.74 4.48
N LEU A 351 28.46 2.94 4.31
CA LEU A 351 27.92 4.11 3.64
C LEU A 351 28.13 5.39 4.45
N HIS A 352 28.18 5.29 5.78
CA HIS A 352 28.50 6.43 6.67
C HIS A 352 29.94 6.95 6.50
N GLN A 353 30.86 6.12 6.00
CA GLN A 353 32.26 6.50 5.75
C GLN A 353 32.45 7.29 4.43
N ILE A 354 31.40 7.43 3.61
CA ILE A 354 31.47 8.19 2.35
C ILE A 354 31.63 9.68 2.64
N VAL A 355 32.49 10.34 1.86
CA VAL A 355 32.76 11.78 1.97
C VAL A 355 32.42 12.48 0.65
N PRO A 356 31.64 13.58 0.66
CA PRO A 356 30.93 14.17 1.80
C PRO A 356 29.89 13.22 2.43
N PRO A 357 29.56 13.39 3.72
CA PRO A 357 28.62 12.51 4.41
C PRO A 357 27.22 12.60 3.80
N ILE A 358 26.54 11.46 3.82
CA ILE A 358 25.17 11.29 3.31
C ILE A 358 24.25 11.04 4.49
N ALA A 359 23.07 11.65 4.47
CA ALA A 359 22.07 11.41 5.50
C ALA A 359 21.65 9.92 5.49
N PRO A 360 21.53 9.25 6.65
CA PRO A 360 21.12 7.84 6.71
C PRO A 360 19.74 7.57 6.09
N THR A 361 18.85 8.56 6.10
CA THR A 361 17.52 8.48 5.45
C THR A 361 17.55 8.60 3.93
N ALA A 362 18.71 8.93 3.35
CA ALA A 362 18.83 9.15 1.91
C ALA A 362 19.01 7.84 1.13
N TYR A 363 19.49 6.77 1.76
CA TYR A 363 19.64 5.44 1.14
C TYR A 363 18.70 4.42 1.76
N ARG A 364 18.45 3.32 1.05
CA ARG A 364 17.60 2.21 1.52
C ARG A 364 18.29 0.88 1.29
N ILE A 365 18.12 -0.05 2.24
CA ILE A 365 18.67 -1.41 2.19
C ILE A 365 17.50 -2.37 2.35
N ASP A 366 17.11 -3.01 1.25
CA ASP A 366 15.96 -3.91 1.20
C ASP A 366 16.43 -5.36 1.00
N LEU A 367 15.90 -6.28 1.81
CA LEU A 367 16.10 -7.72 1.65
C LEU A 367 14.81 -8.31 1.09
N HIS A 368 14.88 -8.82 -0.13
CA HIS A 368 13.72 -9.38 -0.80
C HIS A 368 13.76 -10.90 -0.77
N PRO A 369 12.80 -11.58 -0.09
CA PRO A 369 12.76 -13.04 -0.07
C PRO A 369 12.61 -13.62 -1.48
N VAL A 370 13.39 -14.65 -1.78
CA VAL A 370 13.34 -15.38 -3.06
C VAL A 370 12.42 -16.59 -2.91
N SER A 371 11.60 -16.89 -3.92
CA SER A 371 10.79 -18.11 -3.97
C SER A 371 11.21 -19.04 -5.10
N ASP A 372 10.69 -20.26 -5.07
CA ASP A 372 10.73 -21.20 -6.20
C ASP A 372 9.57 -21.01 -7.19
N GLY A 373 8.76 -19.97 -7.00
CA GLY A 373 7.53 -19.69 -7.76
C GLY A 373 6.24 -20.08 -7.03
N SER A 374 6.34 -20.86 -5.94
CA SER A 374 5.21 -21.24 -5.09
C SER A 374 5.45 -20.89 -3.62
N ILE A 375 6.62 -21.20 -3.08
CA ILE A 375 6.96 -21.04 -1.66
C ILE A 375 8.27 -20.23 -1.54
N VAL A 376 8.34 -19.36 -0.53
CA VAL A 376 9.58 -18.65 -0.18
C VAL A 376 10.65 -19.66 0.22
N ILE A 377 11.84 -19.53 -0.36
CA ILE A 377 12.99 -20.36 -0.03
C ILE A 377 13.63 -19.76 1.23
N ASP A 378 13.69 -20.56 2.29
CA ASP A 378 14.28 -20.14 3.56
C ASP A 378 15.71 -19.63 3.37
N ASN A 379 16.02 -18.54 4.08
CA ASN A 379 17.34 -17.91 4.10
C ASN A 379 17.84 -17.43 2.72
N LEU A 380 17.01 -17.29 1.69
CA LEU A 380 17.44 -16.86 0.36
C LEU A 380 16.84 -15.50 -0.01
N TYR A 381 17.69 -14.51 -0.28
CA TYR A 381 17.28 -13.14 -0.52
C TYR A 381 17.96 -12.51 -1.73
N VAL A 382 17.30 -11.52 -2.36
CA VAL A 382 18.00 -10.50 -3.16
C VAL A 382 18.23 -9.29 -2.27
N VAL A 383 19.48 -8.85 -2.15
CA VAL A 383 19.86 -7.66 -1.39
C VAL A 383 19.85 -6.47 -2.35
N GLU A 384 19.04 -5.46 -2.07
CA GLU A 384 18.98 -4.22 -2.83
C GLU A 384 19.50 -3.06 -1.98
N VAL A 385 20.44 -2.29 -2.53
CA VAL A 385 20.87 -1.01 -1.93
C VAL A 385 20.55 0.11 -2.91
N ARG A 386 19.68 1.03 -2.49
CA ARG A 386 19.30 2.23 -3.22
C ARG A 386 20.01 3.44 -2.69
N VAL A 387 20.59 4.23 -3.59
CA VAL A 387 21.38 5.41 -3.27
C VAL A 387 20.90 6.56 -4.16
N PRO A 388 20.71 7.77 -3.62
CA PRO A 388 20.28 8.89 -4.42
C PRO A 388 21.40 9.30 -5.37
N SER A 389 21.03 9.80 -6.54
CA SER A 389 21.99 10.52 -7.37
C SER A 389 21.96 11.99 -6.98
N VAL A 390 23.13 12.56 -6.70
CA VAL A 390 23.24 13.92 -6.21
C VAL A 390 24.01 14.74 -7.24
N ARG A 391 23.33 15.70 -7.88
CA ARG A 391 24.01 16.67 -8.74
C ARG A 391 24.75 17.70 -7.90
N ARG A 392 26.06 17.49 -7.76
CA ARG A 392 26.99 18.42 -7.10
C ARG A 392 28.22 18.66 -7.97
N THR A 393 28.80 19.84 -7.79
CA THR A 393 30.07 20.23 -8.39
C THR A 393 31.22 19.37 -7.90
N LEU A 394 31.19 18.97 -6.62
CA LEU A 394 32.18 18.08 -6.02
C LEU A 394 31.76 16.61 -6.11
N LEU A 395 32.76 15.74 -6.18
CA LEU A 395 32.59 14.29 -6.22
C LEU A 395 32.55 13.70 -4.80
N PHE A 396 31.82 12.61 -4.66
CA PHE A 396 31.88 11.74 -3.50
C PHE A 396 33.06 10.76 -3.61
N ALA A 397 33.63 10.38 -2.47
CA ALA A 397 34.69 9.41 -2.32
C ALA A 397 34.34 8.41 -1.21
N THR A 398 34.87 7.20 -1.31
CA THR A 398 34.78 6.18 -0.25
C THR A 398 35.56 6.62 1.00
N GLY A 399 35.45 5.88 2.10
CA GLY A 399 36.28 6.09 3.29
C GLY A 399 37.79 5.95 3.03
N SER A 400 38.17 5.24 1.96
CA SER A 400 39.55 5.10 1.46
C SER A 400 39.97 6.21 0.50
N GLN A 401 39.16 7.27 0.34
CA GLN A 401 39.39 8.40 -0.59
C GLN A 401 39.39 7.99 -2.07
N GLU A 402 38.74 6.89 -2.41
CA GLU A 402 38.63 6.43 -3.79
C GLU A 402 37.36 6.99 -4.41
N VAL A 403 37.48 7.52 -5.63
CA VAL A 403 36.35 8.09 -6.36
C VAL A 403 35.97 7.17 -7.51
N TYR A 404 34.68 6.88 -7.59
CA TYR A 404 34.09 6.07 -8.64
C TYR A 404 33.00 6.84 -9.36
N VAL A 405 32.81 6.54 -10.64
CA VAL A 405 31.68 7.00 -11.45
C VAL A 405 30.97 5.82 -12.09
N LYS A 406 29.66 5.95 -12.27
CA LYS A 406 28.86 4.93 -12.96
C LYS A 406 28.80 5.21 -14.46
N THR A 407 29.25 4.22 -15.24
CA THR A 407 29.16 4.18 -16.70
C THR A 407 28.17 3.10 -17.14
N ASP A 408 27.86 3.04 -18.44
CA ASP A 408 27.04 1.97 -19.01
C ASP A 408 27.66 0.58 -18.85
N ALA A 409 28.98 0.50 -18.66
CA ALA A 409 29.71 -0.76 -18.47
C ALA A 409 29.98 -1.11 -16.98
N GLY A 410 29.43 -0.34 -16.03
CA GLY A 410 29.64 -0.55 -14.59
C GLY A 410 30.33 0.62 -13.89
N LYS A 411 30.79 0.38 -12.65
CA LYS A 411 31.59 1.37 -11.90
C LYS A 411 33.02 1.45 -12.46
N ARG A 412 33.55 2.67 -12.55
CA ARG A 412 34.95 2.94 -12.92
C ARG A 412 35.59 3.79 -11.85
N LYS A 413 36.75 3.36 -11.35
CA LYS A 413 37.59 4.18 -10.47
C LYS A 413 38.26 5.26 -11.32
N LEU A 414 38.19 6.51 -10.90
CA LEU A 414 38.86 7.60 -11.58
C LEU A 414 40.32 7.71 -11.14
N SER A 415 41.21 7.86 -12.11
CA SER A 415 42.59 8.31 -11.89
C SER A 415 42.64 9.80 -11.58
N ALA A 416 43.79 10.29 -11.13
CA ALA A 416 43.98 11.71 -10.83
C ALA A 416 43.68 12.63 -12.02
N LEU A 417 44.01 12.21 -13.25
CA LEU A 417 43.75 12.99 -14.46
C LEU A 417 42.25 12.99 -14.81
N GLU A 418 41.59 11.84 -14.72
CA GLU A 418 40.15 11.75 -15.01
C GLU A 418 39.31 12.50 -13.97
N LEU A 419 39.75 12.54 -12.71
CA LEU A 419 39.13 13.37 -11.68
C LEU A 419 39.13 14.85 -12.06
N GLN A 420 40.27 15.36 -12.52
CA GLN A 420 40.37 16.76 -12.95
C GLN A 420 39.43 17.04 -14.12
N GLN A 421 39.41 16.14 -15.12
CA GLN A 421 38.52 16.26 -16.28
C GLN A 421 37.04 16.25 -15.89
N GLU A 422 36.64 15.33 -15.00
CA GLU A 422 35.26 15.22 -14.51
C GLU A 422 34.82 16.48 -13.75
N LEU A 423 35.70 17.04 -12.90
CA LEU A 423 35.42 18.28 -12.16
C LEU A 423 35.31 19.50 -13.09
N ILE A 424 36.20 19.61 -14.08
CA ILE A 424 36.17 20.67 -15.11
C ILE A 424 34.86 20.62 -15.90
N GLN A 425 34.45 19.43 -16.35
CA GLN A 425 33.19 19.23 -17.06
C GLN A 425 31.98 19.64 -16.20
N ARG A 426 31.96 19.30 -14.91
CA ARG A 426 30.88 19.69 -13.98
C ARG A 426 30.82 21.19 -13.71
N LEU A 427 31.95 21.88 -13.79
CA LEU A 427 32.04 23.33 -13.67
C LEU A 427 31.64 24.04 -14.98
N GLY A 428 31.44 23.30 -16.08
CA GLY A 428 31.11 23.88 -17.38
C GLY A 428 32.28 24.65 -18.00
N VAL A 429 33.52 24.37 -17.59
CA VAL A 429 34.73 24.98 -18.14
C VAL A 429 35.20 24.11 -19.29
N ASP A 430 35.35 24.68 -20.49
CA ASP A 430 35.90 23.97 -21.63
C ASP A 430 37.44 23.94 -21.52
N PRO A 431 38.09 22.77 -21.41
CA PRO A 431 39.55 22.68 -21.28
C PRO A 431 40.29 23.05 -22.59
N GLY A 432 39.57 23.39 -23.67
CA GLY A 432 40.12 23.75 -24.98
C GLY A 432 40.31 25.25 -25.25
N LEU A 433 40.23 26.14 -24.25
CA LEU A 433 40.50 27.58 -24.39
C LEU A 433 41.79 28.04 -23.70
#